data_AF-K1TJ28-F1
#
_entry.id   AF-K1TJ28-F1
#
_cell.length_a   1.000
_cell.length_b   1.000
_cell.length_c   1.000
_cell.angle_alpha   90.00
_cell.angle_beta   90.00
_cell.angle_gamma   90.00
#
_symmetry.space_group_name_H-M   'P 1'
#
loop_
_entity.id
_entity.type
_entity.pdbx_description
1 polymer ?
#
loop_
_entity_poly.entity_id
_entity_poly.type
_entity_poly.pdbx_seq_one_letter_code
_entity_poly.pdbx_strand_id
1 'polypeptide(L)'
;MTKGLKLHVLASFKNWSRTETIRKAGYNQFEIDQYNEDTGEYTLSRVGNEQKTALSTEGTATGDRRIFIQTYLDYKRKFGVHDVNAMFLYNQDQLDNNKPDNLLSSLPRRKQGIAARLSYAYDDRYLAEVNFGYNGSENFAKNNRFGFFPSIALGYNISQEKFWKPISNVISHFKLRGSYG
;
A
#
# COMPACT_ATOMS: atom_id res chain seq x y z
N MET A 1 -31.58 0.80 13.65
CA MET A 1 -30.11 0.65 13.55
C MET A 1 -29.66 -0.37 14.58
N THR A 2 -28.90 -1.40 14.19
CA THR A 2 -28.43 -2.46 15.10
C THR A 2 -27.43 -1.88 16.10
N LYS A 3 -27.76 -1.92 17.40
CA LYS A 3 -26.85 -1.47 18.47
C LYS A 3 -25.54 -2.26 18.40
N GLY A 4 -24.41 -1.54 18.45
CA GLY A 4 -23.08 -2.15 18.46
C GLY A 4 -22.43 -2.34 17.08
N LEU A 5 -23.15 -2.09 15.98
CA LEU A 5 -22.59 -2.10 14.62
C LEU A 5 -21.89 -0.76 14.31
N LYS A 6 -20.65 -0.83 13.83
CA LYS A 6 -19.84 0.30 13.38
C LYS A 6 -19.24 0.01 12.02
N LEU A 7 -19.34 0.97 11.11
CA LEU A 7 -18.72 0.92 9.80
C LEU A 7 -17.66 2.03 9.71
N HIS A 8 -16.45 1.65 9.31
CA HIS A 8 -15.35 2.57 9.04
C HIS A 8 -14.88 2.33 7.60
N VAL A 9 -14.79 3.41 6.82
CA VAL A 9 -14.30 3.36 5.44
C VAL A 9 -13.20 4.39 5.28
N LEU A 10 -12.05 3.96 4.77
CA LEU A 10 -10.94 4.81 4.38
C LEU A 10 -10.70 4.62 2.88
N ALA A 11 -10.75 5.71 2.13
CA ALA A 11 -10.38 5.72 0.73
C ALA A 11 -9.33 6.81 0.50
N SER A 12 -8.32 6.51 -0.30
CA SER A 12 -7.35 7.51 -0.73
C SER A 12 -6.97 7.33 -2.19
N PHE A 13 -6.72 8.45 -2.84
CA PHE A 13 -6.30 8.54 -4.23
C PHE A 13 -5.09 9.45 -4.30
N LYS A 14 -4.01 8.95 -4.92
CA LYS A 14 -2.82 9.73 -5.25
C LYS A 14 -2.61 9.65 -6.74
N ASN A 15 -2.37 10.79 -7.37
CA ASN A 15 -1.83 10.85 -8.73
C ASN A 15 -0.68 11.85 -8.73
N TRP A 16 0.49 11.41 -9.15
CA TRP A 16 1.65 12.27 -9.32
C TRP A 16 2.18 12.14 -10.74
N SER A 17 2.58 13.26 -11.30
CA SER A 17 3.16 13.33 -12.63
C SER A 17 4.22 14.42 -12.67
N ARG A 18 5.30 14.15 -13.40
CA ARG A 18 6.34 15.12 -13.74
C ARG A 18 6.56 15.07 -15.24
N THR A 19 6.70 16.24 -15.85
CA THR A 19 7.09 16.38 -17.25
C THR A 19 8.26 17.33 -17.32
N GLU A 20 9.28 16.93 -18.07
CA GLU A 20 10.45 17.75 -18.34
C GLU A 20 10.56 17.91 -19.86
N THR A 21 10.78 19.15 -20.29
CA THR A 21 10.92 19.48 -21.71
C THR A 21 12.21 20.25 -21.87
N ILE A 22 13.14 19.65 -22.61
CA ILE A 22 14.43 20.24 -22.89
C ILE A 22 14.40 20.69 -24.35
N ARG A 23 14.74 21.96 -24.59
CA ARG A 23 14.88 22.52 -25.92
C ARG A 23 16.33 22.90 -26.13
N LYS A 24 16.93 22.45 -27.23
CA LYS A 24 18.32 22.71 -27.56
C LYS A 24 18.41 23.24 -28.99
N ALA A 25 19.29 24.19 -29.21
CA ALA A 25 19.69 24.63 -30.54
C ALA A 25 21.22 24.70 -30.57
N GLY A 26 21.82 24.19 -31.64
CA GLY A 26 23.23 24.41 -31.88
C GLY A 26 23.47 25.84 -32.32
N TYR A 27 24.67 26.35 -32.08
CA TYR A 27 25.14 27.61 -32.66
C TYR A 27 26.51 27.38 -33.29
N ASN A 28 26.73 27.99 -34.44
CA ASN A 28 28.03 27.96 -35.10
C ASN A 28 28.96 28.95 -34.39
N GLN A 29 30.17 28.50 -34.10
CA GLN A 29 31.22 29.31 -33.50
C GLN A 29 32.22 29.71 -34.59
N PHE A 30 32.77 30.91 -34.48
CA PHE A 30 33.72 31.44 -35.44
C PHE A 30 34.91 32.05 -34.69
N GLU A 31 36.10 31.86 -35.24
CA GLU A 31 37.35 32.48 -34.78
C GLU A 31 37.89 33.40 -35.86
N ILE A 32 38.77 34.31 -35.46
CA ILE A 32 39.45 35.20 -36.41
C ILE A 32 40.51 34.38 -37.14
N ASP A 33 40.39 34.32 -38.46
CA ASP A 33 41.32 33.60 -39.33
C ASP A 33 42.46 34.52 -39.77
N GLN A 34 42.12 35.68 -40.33
CA GLN A 34 43.08 36.73 -40.68
C GLN A 34 42.55 38.12 -40.35
N TYR A 35 43.48 39.04 -40.11
CA TYR A 35 43.21 40.46 -39.96
C TYR A 35 43.91 41.22 -41.09
N ASN A 36 43.17 42.06 -41.80
CA ASN A 36 43.70 42.90 -42.85
C ASN A 36 44.00 44.30 -42.27
N GLU A 37 45.28 44.62 -42.13
CA GLU A 37 45.73 45.88 -41.51
C GLU A 37 45.44 47.13 -42.36
N ASP A 38 45.29 46.98 -43.68
CA ASP A 38 45.04 48.10 -44.61
C ASP A 38 43.57 48.54 -44.63
N THR A 39 42.65 47.61 -44.36
CA THR A 39 41.19 47.84 -44.37
C THR A 39 40.56 47.79 -42.98
N GLY A 40 41.27 47.26 -41.99
CA GLY A 40 40.77 47.05 -40.63
C GLY A 40 39.74 45.91 -40.50
N GLU A 41 39.59 45.08 -41.54
CA GLU A 41 38.60 44.00 -41.57
C GLU A 41 39.17 42.67 -41.07
N TYR A 42 38.31 41.89 -40.40
CA TYR A 42 38.60 40.53 -39.95
C TYR A 42 37.91 39.51 -40.85
N THR A 43 38.63 38.46 -41.25
CA THR A 43 38.01 37.25 -41.82
C THR A 43 37.77 36.24 -40.70
N LEU A 44 36.59 35.61 -40.74
CA LEU A 44 36.18 34.63 -39.74
C LEU A 44 36.19 33.23 -40.35
N SER A 45 36.84 32.29 -39.67
CA SER A 45 36.73 30.86 -39.97
C SER A 45 35.82 30.19 -38.94
N ARG A 46 35.07 29.16 -39.35
CA ARG A 46 34.17 28.43 -38.46
C ARG A 46 34.98 27.46 -37.60
N VAL A 47 34.77 27.49 -36.29
CA VAL A 47 35.37 26.55 -35.36
C VAL A 47 34.60 25.23 -35.42
N GLY A 48 35.25 24.19 -35.95
CA GLY A 48 34.69 22.84 -36.04
C GLY A 48 33.59 22.68 -37.10
N ASN A 49 32.78 21.62 -36.94
CA ASN A 49 31.73 21.27 -37.90
C ASN A 49 30.46 22.14 -37.74
N GLU A 50 29.74 22.34 -38.85
CA GLU A 50 28.43 23.01 -38.85
C GLU A 50 27.45 22.37 -37.86
N GLN A 51 26.94 23.21 -36.95
CA GLN A 51 25.94 22.84 -35.98
C GLN A 51 24.54 23.09 -36.54
N LYS A 52 23.62 22.16 -36.27
CA LYS A 52 22.21 22.32 -36.61
C LYS A 52 21.59 23.42 -35.74
N THR A 53 21.21 24.52 -36.38
CA THR A 53 20.59 25.70 -35.73
C THR A 53 19.09 25.53 -35.50
N ALA A 54 18.45 24.57 -36.16
CA ALA A 54 17.04 24.26 -35.95
C ALA A 54 16.81 23.76 -34.51
N LEU A 55 15.85 24.38 -33.82
CA LEU A 55 15.46 24.04 -32.46
C LEU A 55 14.98 22.58 -32.37
N SER A 56 15.64 21.77 -31.56
CA SER A 56 15.18 20.42 -31.20
C SER A 56 14.46 20.46 -29.86
N THR A 57 13.43 19.61 -29.72
CA THR A 57 12.65 19.46 -28.49
C THR A 57 12.63 18.00 -28.09
N GLU A 58 12.98 17.73 -26.84
CA GLU A 58 12.89 16.42 -26.22
C GLU A 58 12.02 16.52 -24.96
N GLY A 59 11.14 15.54 -24.76
CA GLY A 59 10.20 15.52 -23.65
C GLY A 59 10.24 14.19 -22.93
N THR A 60 10.46 14.23 -21.61
CA THR A 60 10.29 13.07 -20.73
C THR A 60 9.09 13.32 -19.80
N ALA A 61 8.37 12.25 -19.49
CA ALA A 61 7.30 12.30 -18.50
C ALA A 61 7.46 11.10 -17.57
N THR A 62 7.14 11.26 -16.30
CA THR A 62 7.08 10.18 -15.32
C THR A 62 5.86 10.39 -14.45
N GLY A 63 5.34 9.33 -13.85
CA GLY A 63 4.20 9.46 -12.96
C GLY A 63 3.74 8.14 -12.38
N ASP A 64 3.05 8.23 -11.26
CA ASP A 64 2.43 7.09 -10.60
C ASP A 64 1.03 7.44 -10.10
N ARG A 65 0.20 6.40 -9.99
CA ARG A 65 -1.15 6.51 -9.44
C ARG A 65 -1.37 5.43 -8.41
N ARG A 66 -1.89 5.81 -7.24
CA ARG A 66 -2.24 4.87 -6.17
C ARG A 66 -3.69 5.02 -5.76
N ILE A 67 -4.40 3.91 -5.66
CA ILE A 67 -5.76 3.81 -5.11
C ILE A 67 -5.69 2.87 -3.91
N PHE A 68 -6.17 3.34 -2.76
CA PHE A 68 -6.25 2.54 -1.56
C PHE A 68 -7.65 2.61 -0.97
N ILE A 69 -8.24 1.46 -0.68
CA ILE A 69 -9.54 1.32 -0.04
C ILE A 69 -9.39 0.35 1.13
N GLN A 70 -9.89 0.75 2.28
CA GLN A 70 -10.01 -0.10 3.45
C GLN A 70 -11.40 0.07 4.06
N THR A 71 -12.11 -1.03 4.23
CA THR A 71 -13.43 -1.07 4.86
C THR A 71 -13.37 -1.98 6.06
N TYR A 72 -13.87 -1.50 7.18
CA TYR A 72 -13.86 -2.19 8.45
C TYR A 72 -15.26 -2.15 9.06
N LEU A 73 -15.86 -3.31 9.24
CA LEU A 73 -17.19 -3.51 9.80
C LEU A 73 -17.04 -4.25 11.12
N ASP A 74 -17.42 -3.59 12.20
CA ASP A 74 -17.31 -4.09 13.57
C ASP A 74 -18.70 -4.23 14.16
N TYR A 75 -18.98 -5.36 14.81
CA TYR A 75 -20.20 -5.57 15.58
C TYR A 75 -19.80 -6.07 16.97
N LYS A 76 -20.18 -5.33 18.01
CA LYS A 76 -19.89 -5.67 19.40
C LYS A 76 -21.14 -5.58 20.23
N ARG A 77 -21.59 -6.68 20.82
CA ARG A 77 -22.80 -6.71 21.64
C ARG A 77 -22.74 -7.74 22.76
N LYS A 78 -23.02 -7.27 23.98
CA LYS A 78 -23.21 -8.11 25.15
C LYS A 78 -24.70 -8.35 25.40
N PHE A 79 -25.07 -9.62 25.55
CA PHE A 79 -26.41 -10.11 25.87
C PHE A 79 -26.35 -10.84 27.23
N GLY A 80 -26.48 -10.07 28.32
CA GLY A 80 -26.29 -10.62 29.66
C GLY A 80 -24.88 -11.19 29.82
N VAL A 81 -24.79 -12.51 30.00
CA VAL A 81 -23.52 -13.23 30.13
C VAL A 81 -22.83 -13.51 28.78
N HIS A 82 -23.49 -13.31 27.65
CA HIS A 82 -22.93 -13.60 26.33
C HIS A 82 -22.29 -12.35 25.73
N ASP A 83 -20.99 -12.34 25.48
CA ASP A 83 -20.32 -11.28 24.72
C ASP A 83 -20.05 -11.78 23.30
N VAL A 84 -20.61 -11.11 22.29
CA VAL A 84 -20.47 -11.46 20.88
C VAL A 84 -19.78 -10.31 20.16
N ASN A 85 -18.64 -10.61 19.55
CA ASN A 85 -17.95 -9.67 18.69
C ASN A 85 -17.70 -10.28 17.30
N ALA A 86 -17.95 -9.49 16.27
CA ALA A 86 -17.66 -9.85 14.90
C ALA A 86 -16.94 -8.67 14.23
N MET A 87 -15.96 -8.99 13.40
CA MET A 87 -15.20 -8.02 12.63
C MET A 87 -15.04 -8.56 11.21
N PHE A 88 -15.21 -7.67 10.25
CA PHE A 88 -14.88 -7.90 8.86
C PHE A 88 -14.04 -6.74 8.33
N LEU A 89 -12.92 -7.07 7.70
CA LEU A 89 -12.00 -6.14 7.09
C LEU A 89 -11.86 -6.49 5.61
N TYR A 90 -11.99 -5.48 4.76
CA TYR A 90 -11.64 -5.53 3.36
C TYR A 90 -10.54 -4.50 3.09
N ASN A 91 -9.50 -4.90 2.36
CA ASN A 91 -8.43 -4.02 1.94
C ASN A 91 -8.09 -4.22 0.46
N GLN A 92 -7.88 -3.11 -0.24
CA GLN A 92 -7.40 -3.09 -1.61
C GLN A 92 -6.41 -1.94 -1.77
N ASP A 93 -5.24 -2.23 -2.35
CA ASP A 93 -4.19 -1.28 -2.68
C ASP A 93 -3.69 -1.55 -4.09
N GLN A 94 -3.78 -0.55 -4.96
CA GLN A 94 -3.31 -0.63 -6.34
C GLN A 94 -2.40 0.55 -6.65
N LEU A 95 -1.20 0.26 -7.14
CA LEU A 95 -0.22 1.22 -7.62
C LEU A 95 0.09 0.94 -9.10
N ASP A 96 -0.13 1.94 -9.94
CA ASP A 96 0.12 1.89 -11.38
C ASP A 96 1.21 2.91 -11.76
N ASN A 97 2.10 2.56 -12.69
CA ASN A 97 3.00 3.51 -13.33
C ASN A 97 2.29 4.14 -14.54
N ASN A 98 2.25 5.47 -14.61
CA ASN A 98 1.55 6.21 -15.65
C ASN A 98 2.33 6.23 -16.98
N LYS A 99 3.66 6.04 -16.95
CA LYS A 99 4.52 5.93 -18.13
C LYS A 99 5.63 4.90 -17.88
N PRO A 100 5.36 3.61 -18.11
CA PRO A 100 6.35 2.56 -17.89
C PRO A 100 7.44 2.56 -18.96
N ASP A 101 8.71 2.45 -18.55
CA ASP A 101 9.86 2.38 -19.45
C ASP A 101 10.19 0.94 -19.91
N ASN A 102 9.57 -0.06 -19.27
CA ASN A 102 9.75 -1.48 -19.60
C ASN A 102 8.53 -2.32 -19.20
N LEU A 103 8.48 -3.58 -19.68
CA LEU A 103 7.39 -4.53 -19.40
C LEU A 103 7.17 -4.77 -17.91
N LEU A 104 8.22 -4.81 -17.09
CA LEU A 104 8.06 -5.05 -15.65
C LEU A 104 7.38 -3.86 -14.96
N SER A 105 7.77 -2.64 -15.34
CA SER A 105 7.22 -1.39 -14.79
C SER A 105 5.80 -1.09 -15.28
N SER A 106 5.34 -1.72 -16.36
CA SER A 106 3.97 -1.59 -16.86
C SER A 106 2.97 -2.46 -16.09
N LEU A 107 3.46 -3.44 -15.32
CA LEU A 107 2.60 -4.30 -14.52
C LEU A 107 2.13 -3.55 -13.26
N PRO A 108 0.80 -3.50 -13.01
CA PRO A 108 0.26 -2.84 -11.84
C PRO A 108 0.55 -3.66 -10.57
N ARG A 109 0.93 -2.99 -9.49
CA ARG A 109 1.12 -3.61 -8.17
C ARG A 109 -0.21 -3.61 -7.43
N ARG A 110 -0.73 -4.76 -7.04
CA ARG A 110 -2.09 -4.97 -6.51
C ARG A 110 -2.11 -5.93 -5.33
N LYS A 111 -2.34 -5.38 -4.14
CA LYS A 111 -2.63 -6.16 -2.95
C LYS A 111 -4.11 -6.08 -2.63
N GLN A 112 -4.72 -7.21 -2.36
CA GLN A 112 -6.12 -7.27 -1.96
C GLN A 112 -6.28 -8.35 -0.89
N GLY A 113 -7.06 -8.07 0.14
CA GLY A 113 -7.30 -9.01 1.21
C GLY A 113 -8.64 -8.81 1.88
N ILE A 114 -9.22 -9.91 2.34
CA ILE A 114 -10.27 -9.91 3.34
C ILE A 114 -9.76 -10.59 4.60
N ALA A 115 -10.19 -10.09 5.75
CA ALA A 115 -10.03 -10.78 7.02
C ALA A 115 -11.34 -10.70 7.79
N ALA A 116 -11.68 -11.76 8.50
CA ALA A 116 -12.80 -11.76 9.42
C ALA A 116 -12.41 -12.39 10.74
N ARG A 117 -13.03 -11.89 11.80
CA ARG A 117 -12.90 -12.42 13.16
C ARG A 117 -14.27 -12.54 13.77
N LEU A 118 -14.54 -13.70 14.35
CA LEU A 118 -15.69 -13.93 15.22
C LEU A 118 -15.15 -14.31 16.59
N SER A 119 -15.54 -13.58 17.63
CA SER A 119 -15.22 -13.95 19.00
C SER A 119 -16.46 -13.96 19.87
N TYR A 120 -16.45 -14.91 20.79
CA TYR A 120 -17.54 -15.18 21.70
C TYR A 120 -16.96 -15.42 23.09
N ALA A 121 -17.51 -14.74 24.09
CA ALA A 121 -17.24 -15.00 25.49
C ALA A 121 -18.53 -15.36 26.22
N TYR A 122 -18.49 -16.42 27.02
CA TYR A 122 -19.55 -16.74 27.96
C TYR A 122 -19.10 -16.44 29.38
N ASP A 123 -19.79 -15.50 30.01
CA ASP A 123 -19.63 -15.07 31.40
C ASP A 123 -18.18 -14.72 31.75
N ASP A 124 -17.43 -14.19 30.77
CA ASP A 124 -16.01 -13.90 30.87
C ASP A 124 -15.14 -15.12 31.28
N ARG A 125 -15.69 -16.34 31.18
CA ARG A 125 -15.09 -17.62 31.57
C ARG A 125 -14.62 -18.42 30.36
N TYR A 126 -15.53 -18.71 29.43
CA TYR A 126 -15.22 -19.48 28.23
C TYR A 126 -15.10 -18.54 27.04
N LEU A 127 -13.99 -18.63 26.33
CA LEU A 127 -13.67 -17.78 25.20
C LEU A 127 -13.49 -18.68 23.97
N ALA A 128 -14.13 -18.31 22.87
CA ALA A 128 -13.93 -18.92 21.57
C ALA A 128 -13.68 -17.82 20.54
N GLU A 129 -12.70 -18.03 19.67
CA GLU A 129 -12.38 -17.11 18.59
C GLU A 129 -12.06 -17.90 17.32
N VAL A 130 -12.63 -17.46 16.21
CA VAL A 130 -12.31 -17.96 14.87
C VAL A 130 -11.90 -16.77 14.02
N ASN A 131 -10.79 -16.91 13.33
CA ASN A 131 -10.31 -15.93 12.36
C ASN A 131 -10.14 -16.62 11.00
N PHE A 132 -10.31 -15.86 9.93
CA PHE A 132 -9.77 -16.25 8.64
C PHE A 132 -9.30 -15.03 7.88
N GLY A 133 -8.24 -15.23 7.10
CA GLY A 133 -7.74 -14.27 6.13
C GLY A 133 -7.72 -14.87 4.73
N TYR A 134 -8.07 -14.09 3.73
CA TYR A 134 -7.86 -14.43 2.33
C TYR A 134 -7.15 -13.26 1.67
N ASN A 135 -5.84 -13.42 1.45
CA ASN A 135 -4.96 -12.36 0.99
C ASN A 135 -4.36 -12.75 -0.35
N GLY A 136 -4.29 -11.79 -1.27
CA GLY A 136 -3.65 -11.96 -2.55
C GLY A 136 -2.74 -10.81 -2.96
N SER A 137 -1.79 -11.17 -3.83
CA SER A 137 -0.77 -10.27 -4.36
C SER A 137 -0.50 -10.62 -5.81
N GLU A 138 -0.29 -9.61 -6.64
CA GLU A 138 0.05 -9.74 -8.06
C GLU A 138 1.34 -10.51 -8.31
N ASN A 139 2.23 -10.56 -7.30
CA ASN A 139 3.55 -11.17 -7.40
C ASN A 139 3.50 -12.71 -7.43
N PHE A 140 2.35 -13.31 -7.13
CA PHE A 140 2.17 -14.76 -7.14
C PHE A 140 1.63 -15.27 -8.49
N ALA A 141 1.96 -16.52 -8.81
CA ALA A 141 1.52 -17.18 -10.04
C ALA A 141 0.00 -17.10 -10.21
N LYS A 142 -0.49 -16.98 -11.46
CA LYS A 142 -1.91 -16.71 -11.76
C LYS A 142 -2.90 -17.63 -11.04
N ASN A 143 -2.52 -18.89 -10.83
CA ASN A 143 -3.37 -19.90 -10.19
C ASN A 143 -3.26 -19.94 -8.64
N ASN A 144 -2.25 -19.28 -8.06
CA ASN A 144 -1.97 -19.27 -6.61
C ASN A 144 -1.86 -17.83 -6.07
N ARG A 145 -2.63 -16.91 -6.65
CA ARG A 145 -2.57 -15.48 -6.28
C ARG A 145 -3.05 -15.17 -4.88
N PHE A 146 -3.82 -16.07 -4.30
CA PHE A 146 -4.46 -15.90 -3.00
C PHE A 146 -4.18 -17.07 -2.08
N GLY A 147 -3.89 -16.77 -0.82
CA GLY A 147 -3.76 -17.74 0.26
C GLY A 147 -4.92 -17.60 1.25
N PHE A 148 -5.43 -18.74 1.72
CA PHE A 148 -6.43 -18.81 2.78
C PHE A 148 -5.75 -19.23 4.10
N PHE A 149 -5.99 -18.46 5.15
CA PHE A 149 -5.33 -18.59 6.45
C PHE A 149 -6.39 -18.65 7.55
N PRO A 150 -6.95 -19.84 7.86
CA PRO A 150 -7.87 -20.02 8.95
C PRO A 150 -7.12 -20.12 10.28
N SER A 151 -7.70 -19.62 11.36
CA SER A 151 -7.24 -19.94 12.71
C SER A 151 -8.38 -20.03 13.69
N ILE A 152 -8.20 -20.85 14.71
CA ILE A 152 -9.15 -21.05 15.80
C ILE A 152 -8.42 -20.94 17.13
N ALA A 153 -9.08 -20.35 18.12
CA ALA A 153 -8.57 -20.26 19.47
C ALA A 153 -9.68 -20.52 20.49
N LEU A 154 -9.31 -21.22 21.55
CA LEU A 154 -10.15 -21.45 22.72
C LEU A 154 -9.42 -20.93 23.95
N GLY A 155 -10.16 -20.33 24.88
CA GLY A 155 -9.64 -19.83 26.13
C GLY A 155 -10.57 -20.15 27.29
N TYR A 156 -9.99 -20.39 28.45
CA TYR A 156 -10.71 -20.66 29.68
C TYR A 156 -10.08 -19.88 30.82
N ASN A 157 -10.83 -18.89 31.33
CA ASN A 157 -10.46 -18.09 32.49
C ASN A 157 -10.88 -18.83 33.77
N ILE A 158 -10.06 -19.78 34.20
CA ILE A 158 -10.29 -20.57 35.42
C ILE A 158 -10.43 -19.67 36.66
N SER A 159 -9.69 -18.56 36.70
CA SER A 159 -9.77 -17.60 37.81
C SER A 159 -11.13 -16.95 38.04
N GLN A 160 -12.03 -17.01 37.05
CA GLN A 160 -13.40 -16.50 37.17
C GLN A 160 -14.38 -17.54 37.74
N GLU A 161 -13.92 -18.77 38.00
CA GLU A 161 -14.76 -19.80 38.58
C GLU A 161 -14.94 -19.63 40.09
N LYS A 162 -16.11 -20.04 40.58
CA LYS A 162 -16.45 -19.94 42.01
C LYS A 162 -15.45 -20.69 42.90
N PHE A 163 -14.90 -21.81 42.41
CA PHE A 163 -13.92 -22.61 43.14
C PHE A 163 -12.54 -21.98 43.22
N TRP A 164 -12.24 -20.95 42.41
CA TRP A 164 -10.96 -20.25 42.44
C TRP A 164 -10.91 -19.15 43.52
N LYS A 165 -12.07 -18.72 44.04
CA LYS A 165 -12.17 -17.68 45.07
C LYS A 165 -11.29 -17.89 46.32
N PRO A 166 -11.12 -19.12 46.85
CA PRO A 166 -10.25 -19.33 48.02
C PRO A 166 -8.76 -19.13 47.71
N ILE A 167 -8.32 -19.38 46.48
CA ILE A 167 -6.91 -19.30 46.07
C ILE A 167 -6.57 -17.96 45.40
N SER A 168 -7.56 -17.11 45.12
CA SER A 168 -7.36 -15.83 44.43
C SER A 168 -6.43 -14.86 45.15
N ASN A 169 -6.28 -15.01 46.47
CA ASN A 169 -5.35 -14.22 47.29
C ASN A 169 -3.88 -14.59 47.04
N VAL A 170 -3.61 -15.79 46.52
CA VAL A 170 -2.27 -16.27 46.16
C VAL A 170 -2.05 -16.15 44.66
N ILE A 171 -3.06 -16.53 43.84
CA ILE A 171 -3.01 -16.44 42.38
C ILE A 171 -4.22 -15.67 41.88
N SER A 172 -4.00 -14.38 41.58
CA SER A 172 -5.06 -13.43 41.21
C SER A 172 -5.68 -13.70 39.83
N HIS A 173 -4.90 -14.22 38.89
CA HIS A 173 -5.39 -14.51 37.55
C HIS A 173 -4.78 -15.79 37.00
N PHE A 174 -5.63 -16.66 36.48
CA PHE A 174 -5.24 -17.87 35.79
C PHE A 174 -6.16 -18.10 34.60
N LYS A 175 -5.53 -18.30 33.44
CA LYS A 175 -6.16 -18.47 32.15
C LYS A 175 -5.39 -19.49 31.33
N LEU A 176 -6.11 -20.45 30.77
CA LEU A 176 -5.59 -21.36 29.75
C LEU A 176 -6.05 -20.88 28.37
N ARG A 177 -5.15 -20.93 27.40
CA ARG A 177 -5.45 -20.59 26.00
C ARG A 177 -4.73 -21.56 25.08
N GLY A 178 -5.46 -22.07 24.09
CA GLY A 178 -4.91 -22.82 22.97
C GLY A 178 -5.36 -22.19 21.66
N SER A 179 -4.50 -22.23 20.65
CA SER A 179 -4.82 -21.76 19.30
C SER A 179 -4.12 -22.59 18.24
N TYR A 180 -4.72 -22.67 17.06
CA TYR A 180 -4.20 -23.38 15.90
C TYR A 180 -4.52 -22.59 14.63
N GLY A 181 -3.55 -22.44 13.73
CA GLY A 181 -3.67 -21.71 12.45
C GLY A 181 -2.37 -21.65 11.68
#